data_AF-A0A8C3CVQ2-F1
#
_entry.id   AF-A0A8C3CVQ2-F1
#
_cell.length_a   1.000
_cell.length_b   1.000
_cell.length_c   1.000
_cell.angle_alpha   90.00
_cell.angle_beta   90.00
_cell.angle_gamma   90.00
#
_symmetry.space_group_name_H-M   'P 1'
#
loop_
_entity.id
_entity.type
_entity.pdbx_description
1 polymer ?
#
loop_
_entity_poly.entity_id
_entity_poly.type
_entity_poly.pdbx_seq_one_letter_code
_entity_poly.pdbx_strand_id
1 'polypeptide(L)'
;MADTGSEDLPAYFNVQYKQNLLTLLKKLRLTEEDPLCPFIRLQEKKKQAQWMQKTLEEKEEAFRERMEAIACQWRDLHIKEAQLEAYMKKSRRVLQENDKLRTQALKKARREREMKMQKQSELLRSKKELEALKNKHQKLSDRVQKYSVFRKYLEDVVKTSHFEEIQKVIWRYKTLMRMNKDLLQAERGRREASEQAKEILAQYTEEKEEEILKYNNELAQLKLRFDEVHSDVLTWESRWAHIQKIATQRTLELGTIRMAILNLFHCICKQMKRSLSVPADDNHMQLNMVEPTQTLSPCPERGAAITLSCPREGRAQGIPGAQQVPPFSPLGQGTSGRPVMSTEAQKSVGPVGHKEGEPGRPGRGCRSTMAKV
;
A
#
# COMPACT_ATOMS: atom_id res chain seq x y z
N MET A 1 -60.49 -188.45 -90.22
CA MET A 1 -61.61 -188.88 -89.35
C MET A 1 -61.79 -187.77 -88.33
N ALA A 2 -62.91 -187.04 -88.35
CA ALA A 2 -64.19 -187.34 -87.64
C ALA A 2 -64.05 -187.02 -86.12
N ASP A 3 -64.81 -186.14 -85.45
CA ASP A 3 -66.25 -185.74 -85.46
C ASP A 3 -67.14 -186.66 -84.57
N THR A 4 -68.13 -186.20 -83.78
CA THR A 4 -68.79 -184.87 -83.54
C THR A 4 -68.53 -184.37 -82.08
N GLY A 5 -69.23 -183.46 -81.37
CA GLY A 5 -70.40 -182.56 -81.61
C GLY A 5 -70.98 -181.92 -80.32
N SER A 6 -71.80 -180.85 -80.47
CA SER A 6 -72.70 -180.16 -79.48
C SER A 6 -72.08 -179.52 -78.19
N GLU A 7 -72.66 -178.51 -77.50
CA GLU A 7 -73.70 -177.49 -77.80
C GLU A 7 -73.56 -176.23 -76.89
N ASP A 8 -74.43 -175.22 -77.07
CA ASP A 8 -74.33 -173.84 -76.51
C ASP A 8 -74.75 -173.64 -75.04
N LEU A 9 -74.17 -172.62 -74.37
CA LEU A 9 -74.71 -172.02 -73.13
C LEU A 9 -74.23 -170.58 -72.77
N PRO A 10 -72.95 -170.17 -72.96
CA PRO A 10 -72.43 -168.93 -72.36
C PRO A 10 -73.01 -167.62 -72.90
N ALA A 11 -73.59 -167.61 -74.11
CA ALA A 11 -74.04 -166.39 -74.79
C ALA A 11 -75.17 -165.65 -74.04
N TYR A 12 -76.02 -166.38 -73.31
CA TYR A 12 -77.21 -165.85 -72.65
C TYR A 12 -76.88 -164.86 -71.51
N PHE A 13 -75.95 -165.20 -70.62
CA PHE A 13 -75.67 -164.42 -69.42
C PHE A 13 -74.98 -163.06 -69.69
N ASN A 14 -74.23 -162.95 -70.78
CA ASN A 14 -73.45 -161.74 -71.09
C ASN A 14 -74.35 -160.54 -71.48
N VAL A 15 -75.52 -160.82 -72.07
CA VAL A 15 -76.51 -159.79 -72.44
C VAL A 15 -77.22 -159.26 -71.19
N GLN A 16 -77.69 -160.17 -70.32
CA GLN A 16 -78.45 -159.84 -69.12
C GLN A 16 -77.68 -158.95 -68.13
N TYR A 17 -76.36 -159.17 -68.02
CA TYR A 17 -75.50 -158.37 -67.14
C TYR A 17 -75.30 -156.93 -67.64
N LYS A 18 -75.20 -156.74 -68.96
CA LYS A 18 -74.97 -155.43 -69.60
C LYS A 18 -76.18 -154.49 -69.55
N GLN A 19 -77.40 -155.03 -69.45
CA GLN A 19 -78.63 -154.22 -69.47
C GLN A 19 -79.07 -153.74 -68.07
N ASN A 20 -78.77 -154.47 -67.00
CA ASN A 20 -79.24 -154.13 -65.65
C ASN A 20 -78.32 -153.15 -64.90
N LEU A 21 -76.99 -153.27 -65.01
CA LEU A 21 -76.05 -152.51 -64.16
C LEU A 21 -76.04 -151.00 -64.50
N LEU A 22 -76.17 -150.65 -65.78
CA LEU A 22 -76.33 -149.25 -66.25
C LEU A 22 -77.61 -148.57 -65.75
N THR A 23 -78.64 -149.34 -65.39
CA THR A 23 -79.95 -148.84 -64.96
C THR A 23 -79.98 -148.49 -63.47
N LEU A 24 -79.10 -149.09 -62.66
CA LEU A 24 -78.92 -148.74 -61.25
C LEU A 24 -78.04 -147.51 -61.07
N LEU A 25 -76.91 -147.42 -61.78
CA LEU A 25 -75.96 -146.29 -61.66
C LEU A 25 -76.55 -144.93 -62.11
N LYS A 26 -77.65 -144.90 -62.87
CA LYS A 26 -78.37 -143.68 -63.24
C LYS A 26 -79.41 -143.20 -62.21
N LYS A 27 -79.70 -143.98 -61.16
CA LYS A 27 -80.76 -143.65 -60.18
C LYS A 27 -80.27 -142.96 -58.90
N LEU A 28 -78.96 -142.85 -58.68
CA LEU A 28 -78.39 -142.20 -57.50
C LEU A 28 -77.60 -140.94 -57.88
N ARG A 29 -78.30 -139.81 -57.91
CA ARG A 29 -77.74 -138.46 -57.77
C ARG A 29 -78.32 -137.84 -56.51
N LEU A 30 -77.48 -137.20 -55.69
CA LEU A 30 -77.60 -135.77 -55.38
C LEU A 30 -76.38 -135.26 -54.62
N THR A 31 -76.30 -133.94 -54.48
CA THR A 31 -75.13 -133.15 -54.06
C THR A 31 -75.27 -132.68 -52.61
N GLU A 32 -74.19 -132.67 -51.83
CA GLU A 32 -74.09 -131.84 -50.62
C GLU A 32 -72.61 -131.53 -50.28
N GLU A 33 -72.37 -130.75 -49.22
CA GLU A 33 -71.07 -130.14 -48.91
C GLU A 33 -70.00 -131.10 -48.36
N ASP A 34 -68.76 -130.61 -48.33
CA ASP A 34 -67.51 -131.36 -48.13
C ASP A 34 -67.49 -132.16 -46.80
N PRO A 35 -67.61 -133.52 -46.83
CA PRO A 35 -67.83 -134.35 -45.64
C PRO A 35 -66.52 -134.65 -44.89
N LEU A 36 -65.81 -133.61 -44.47
CA LEU A 36 -64.56 -133.69 -43.72
C LEU A 36 -64.81 -134.22 -42.30
N CYS A 37 -64.61 -135.53 -42.13
CA CYS A 37 -64.64 -136.26 -40.86
C CYS A 37 -63.92 -135.47 -39.74
N PRO A 38 -64.45 -135.44 -38.49
CA PRO A 38 -63.86 -134.68 -37.38
C PRO A 38 -62.36 -134.92 -37.16
N PHE A 39 -61.84 -136.11 -37.46
CA PHE A 39 -60.41 -136.42 -37.41
C PHE A 39 -59.60 -135.64 -38.48
N ILE A 40 -60.08 -135.58 -39.72
CA ILE A 40 -59.43 -134.82 -40.80
C ILE A 40 -59.54 -133.32 -40.50
N ARG A 41 -60.72 -132.86 -40.08
CA ARG A 41 -60.96 -131.45 -39.70
C ARG A 41 -60.08 -131.01 -38.51
N LEU A 42 -59.80 -131.91 -37.56
CA LEU A 42 -58.82 -131.72 -36.49
C LEU A 42 -57.38 -131.69 -37.03
N GLN A 43 -57.03 -132.56 -37.97
CA GLN A 43 -55.70 -132.60 -38.59
C GLN A 43 -55.42 -131.34 -39.44
N GLU A 44 -56.43 -130.80 -40.12
CA GLU A 44 -56.37 -129.53 -40.84
C GLU A 44 -56.32 -128.34 -39.89
N LYS A 45 -57.11 -128.32 -38.80
CA LYS A 45 -56.98 -127.30 -37.76
C LYS A 45 -55.61 -127.35 -37.08
N LYS A 46 -54.99 -128.54 -36.96
CA LYS A 46 -53.60 -128.70 -36.50
C LYS A 46 -52.59 -128.15 -37.52
N LYS A 47 -52.77 -128.40 -38.82
CA LYS A 47 -51.96 -127.77 -39.89
C LYS A 47 -52.12 -126.25 -39.93
N GLN A 48 -53.34 -125.73 -39.81
CA GLN A 48 -53.62 -124.30 -39.72
C GLN A 48 -52.98 -123.69 -38.46
N ALA A 49 -53.09 -124.34 -37.29
CA ALA A 49 -52.43 -123.88 -36.08
C ALA A 49 -50.90 -123.87 -36.24
N GLN A 50 -50.31 -124.91 -36.83
CA GLN A 50 -48.86 -124.94 -37.13
C GLN A 50 -48.42 -123.87 -38.14
N TRP A 51 -49.23 -123.57 -39.15
CA TRP A 51 -48.93 -122.52 -40.12
C TRP A 51 -49.10 -121.11 -39.53
N MET A 52 -50.16 -120.89 -38.76
CA MET A 52 -50.39 -119.66 -37.99
C MET A 52 -49.30 -119.45 -36.94
N GLN A 53 -48.84 -120.51 -36.28
CA GLN A 53 -47.75 -120.44 -35.30
C GLN A 53 -46.43 -120.12 -35.98
N LYS A 54 -46.07 -120.74 -37.11
CA LYS A 54 -44.90 -120.31 -37.89
C LYS A 54 -44.99 -118.85 -38.34
N THR A 55 -46.15 -118.44 -38.86
CA THR A 55 -46.40 -117.05 -39.25
C THR A 55 -46.28 -116.11 -38.04
N LEU A 56 -46.66 -116.53 -36.84
CA LEU A 56 -46.49 -115.75 -35.61
C LEU A 56 -45.02 -115.69 -35.19
N GLU A 57 -44.32 -116.82 -35.17
CA GLU A 57 -42.89 -116.93 -34.86
C GLU A 57 -42.05 -116.04 -35.80
N GLU A 58 -42.35 -116.04 -37.11
CA GLU A 58 -41.77 -115.12 -38.12
C GLU A 58 -42.06 -113.63 -37.83
N LYS A 59 -43.26 -113.30 -37.34
CA LYS A 59 -43.64 -111.90 -37.02
C LYS A 59 -43.03 -111.43 -35.71
N GLU A 60 -42.91 -112.31 -34.73
CA GLU A 60 -42.18 -112.06 -33.50
C GLU A 60 -40.68 -111.91 -33.76
N GLU A 61 -40.09 -112.76 -34.61
CA GLU A 61 -38.69 -112.66 -35.05
C GLU A 61 -38.42 -111.32 -35.74
N ALA A 62 -39.21 -110.99 -36.77
CA ALA A 62 -39.12 -109.71 -37.46
C ALA A 62 -39.44 -108.51 -36.55
N PHE A 63 -40.12 -108.70 -35.41
CA PHE A 63 -40.29 -107.67 -34.38
C PHE A 63 -39.07 -107.58 -33.45
N ARG A 64 -38.49 -108.70 -33.02
CA ARG A 64 -37.23 -108.78 -32.27
C ARG A 64 -36.11 -108.07 -33.03
N GLU A 65 -35.90 -108.43 -34.30
CA GLU A 65 -34.91 -107.79 -35.20
C GLU A 65 -35.10 -106.26 -35.28
N ARG A 66 -36.34 -105.79 -35.40
CA ARG A 66 -36.63 -104.34 -35.45
C ARG A 66 -36.35 -103.65 -34.12
N MET A 67 -36.72 -104.27 -33.00
CA MET A 67 -36.44 -103.75 -31.67
C MET A 67 -34.94 -103.73 -31.38
N GLU A 68 -34.19 -104.74 -31.83
CA GLU A 68 -32.73 -104.78 -31.75
C GLU A 68 -32.07 -103.72 -32.64
N ALA A 69 -32.54 -103.54 -33.88
CA ALA A 69 -32.06 -102.47 -34.76
C ALA A 69 -32.33 -101.07 -34.18
N ILE A 70 -33.50 -100.86 -33.58
CA ILE A 70 -33.85 -99.63 -32.84
C ILE A 70 -32.93 -99.47 -31.61
N ALA A 71 -32.67 -100.54 -30.84
CA ALA A 71 -31.76 -100.52 -29.69
C ALA A 71 -30.29 -100.32 -30.09
N CYS A 72 -29.86 -100.73 -31.30
CA CYS A 72 -28.59 -100.34 -31.90
C CYS A 72 -28.57 -98.84 -32.20
N GLN A 73 -29.59 -98.31 -32.86
CA GLN A 73 -29.70 -96.88 -33.20
C GLN A 73 -29.70 -95.98 -31.96
N TRP A 74 -30.40 -96.35 -30.88
CA TRP A 74 -30.36 -95.62 -29.60
C TRP A 74 -28.98 -95.65 -28.94
N ARG A 75 -28.28 -96.79 -28.94
CA ARG A 75 -26.90 -96.87 -28.45
C ARG A 75 -25.96 -95.97 -29.26
N ASP A 76 -26.06 -96.03 -30.58
CA ASP A 76 -25.31 -95.18 -31.50
C ASP A 76 -25.57 -93.69 -31.28
N LEU A 77 -26.82 -93.29 -31.04
CA LEU A 77 -27.21 -91.91 -30.75
C LEU A 77 -26.60 -91.43 -29.43
N HIS A 78 -26.71 -92.20 -28.34
CA HIS A 78 -26.11 -91.83 -27.06
C HIS A 78 -24.56 -91.81 -27.12
N ILE A 79 -23.93 -92.67 -27.92
CA ILE A 79 -22.48 -92.60 -28.18
C ILE A 79 -22.11 -91.29 -28.90
N LYS A 80 -22.87 -90.89 -29.93
CA LYS A 80 -22.67 -89.63 -30.67
C LYS A 80 -22.94 -88.40 -29.79
N GLU A 81 -23.98 -88.45 -28.97
CA GLU A 81 -24.33 -87.43 -27.96
C GLU A 81 -23.19 -87.24 -26.95
N ALA A 82 -22.71 -88.32 -26.32
CA ALA A 82 -21.59 -88.27 -25.39
C ALA A 82 -20.28 -87.78 -26.03
N GLN A 83 -20.04 -88.12 -27.31
CA GLN A 83 -18.91 -87.58 -28.08
C GLN A 83 -19.04 -86.07 -28.33
N LEU A 84 -20.23 -85.58 -28.69
CA LEU A 84 -20.52 -84.15 -28.88
C LEU A 84 -20.42 -83.38 -27.57
N GLU A 85 -20.96 -83.89 -26.46
CA GLU A 85 -20.77 -83.30 -25.13
C GLU A 85 -19.29 -83.24 -24.75
N ALA A 86 -18.54 -84.33 -24.94
CA ALA A 86 -17.11 -84.37 -24.66
C ALA A 86 -16.33 -83.37 -25.53
N TYR A 87 -16.71 -83.18 -26.79
CA TYR A 87 -16.16 -82.17 -27.68
C TYR A 87 -16.50 -80.74 -27.22
N MET A 88 -17.78 -80.44 -26.94
CA MET A 88 -18.22 -79.14 -26.44
C MET A 88 -17.58 -78.78 -25.09
N LYS A 89 -17.38 -79.78 -24.22
CA LYS A 89 -16.66 -79.63 -22.94
C LYS A 89 -15.15 -79.44 -23.13
N LYS A 90 -14.55 -79.91 -24.24
CA LYS A 90 -13.15 -79.60 -24.62
C LYS A 90 -13.05 -78.19 -25.22
N SER A 91 -13.86 -77.86 -26.24
CA SER A 91 -13.81 -76.56 -26.92
C SER A 91 -14.15 -75.39 -25.97
N ARG A 92 -15.12 -75.55 -25.06
CA ARG A 92 -15.42 -74.56 -24.01
C ARG A 92 -14.24 -74.30 -23.08
N ARG A 93 -13.44 -75.32 -22.73
CA ARG A 93 -12.22 -75.15 -21.93
C ARG A 93 -11.14 -74.38 -22.70
N VAL A 94 -10.87 -74.78 -23.94
CA VAL A 94 -9.90 -74.09 -24.82
C VAL A 94 -10.27 -72.62 -25.04
N LEU A 95 -11.55 -72.31 -25.27
CA LEU A 95 -12.04 -70.92 -25.37
C LEU A 95 -11.82 -70.15 -24.07
N GLN A 96 -12.22 -70.70 -22.92
CA GLN A 96 -12.00 -70.06 -21.61
C GLN A 96 -10.51 -69.86 -21.27
N GLU A 97 -9.63 -70.74 -21.70
CA GLU A 97 -8.18 -70.61 -21.56
C GLU A 97 -7.62 -69.54 -22.49
N ASN A 98 -8.06 -69.50 -23.75
CA ASN A 98 -7.66 -68.47 -24.71
C ASN A 98 -8.13 -67.06 -24.26
N ASP A 99 -9.36 -66.92 -23.78
CA ASP A 99 -9.87 -65.64 -23.25
C ASP A 99 -9.14 -65.19 -21.98
N LYS A 100 -8.72 -66.11 -21.10
CA LYS A 100 -7.84 -65.79 -19.96
C LYS A 100 -6.49 -65.26 -20.45
N LEU A 101 -5.85 -65.94 -21.41
CA LEU A 101 -4.56 -65.54 -21.99
C LEU A 101 -4.66 -64.19 -22.72
N ARG A 102 -5.70 -63.99 -23.54
CA ARG A 102 -6.02 -62.72 -24.22
C ARG A 102 -6.22 -61.60 -23.22
N THR A 103 -6.99 -61.83 -22.16
CA THR A 103 -7.23 -60.86 -21.08
C THR A 103 -5.93 -60.53 -20.32
N GLN A 104 -5.07 -61.52 -20.07
CA GLN A 104 -3.78 -61.32 -19.42
C GLN A 104 -2.80 -60.54 -20.30
N ALA A 105 -2.73 -60.86 -21.60
CA ALA A 105 -1.92 -60.14 -22.58
C ALA A 105 -2.36 -58.67 -22.72
N LEU A 106 -3.67 -58.42 -22.83
CA LEU A 106 -4.22 -57.06 -22.86
C LEU A 106 -3.94 -56.29 -21.56
N LYS A 107 -4.07 -56.92 -20.39
CA LYS A 107 -3.71 -56.32 -19.09
C LYS A 107 -2.21 -56.01 -18.99
N LYS A 108 -1.32 -56.88 -19.50
CA LYS A 108 0.12 -56.63 -19.56
C LYS A 108 0.45 -55.46 -20.47
N ALA A 109 -0.03 -55.48 -21.72
CA ALA A 109 0.20 -54.43 -22.70
C ALA A 109 -0.37 -53.06 -22.26
N ARG A 110 -1.51 -53.05 -21.54
CA ARG A 110 -2.06 -51.83 -20.93
C ARG A 110 -1.10 -51.26 -19.87
N ARG A 111 -0.69 -52.07 -18.89
CA ARG A 111 0.26 -51.65 -17.83
C ARG A 111 1.58 -51.13 -18.41
N GLU A 112 2.08 -51.80 -19.45
CA GLU A 112 3.33 -51.41 -20.12
C GLU A 112 3.20 -50.04 -20.82
N ARG A 113 2.07 -49.77 -21.47
CA ARG A 113 1.76 -48.44 -22.05
C ARG A 113 1.62 -47.38 -20.95
N GLU A 114 0.92 -47.67 -19.86
CA GLU A 114 0.73 -46.75 -18.73
C GLU A 114 2.09 -46.39 -18.08
N MET A 115 2.93 -47.40 -17.81
CA MET A 115 4.31 -47.20 -17.31
C MET A 115 5.19 -46.42 -18.29
N LYS A 116 5.09 -46.70 -19.60
CA LYS A 116 5.82 -45.95 -20.63
C LYS A 116 5.42 -44.48 -20.67
N MET A 117 4.11 -44.18 -20.63
CA MET A 117 3.60 -42.81 -20.59
C MET A 117 4.05 -42.09 -19.30
N GLN A 118 4.00 -42.77 -18.14
CA GLN A 118 4.50 -42.21 -16.89
C GLN A 118 5.99 -41.86 -16.99
N LYS A 119 6.83 -42.81 -17.43
CA LYS A 119 8.29 -42.60 -17.56
C LYS A 119 8.64 -41.54 -18.61
N GLN A 120 7.86 -41.41 -19.69
CA GLN A 120 7.99 -40.30 -20.63
C GLN A 120 7.63 -38.95 -19.99
N SER A 121 6.59 -38.88 -19.16
CA SER A 121 6.23 -37.66 -18.42
C SER A 121 7.30 -37.25 -17.40
N GLU A 122 7.90 -38.22 -16.71
CA GLU A 122 9.01 -38.01 -15.77
C GLU A 122 10.29 -37.54 -16.49
N LEU A 123 10.63 -38.15 -17.63
CA LEU A 123 11.74 -37.72 -18.48
C LEU A 123 11.54 -36.27 -18.97
N LEU A 124 10.33 -35.92 -19.43
CA LEU A 124 10.02 -34.57 -19.89
C LEU A 124 10.07 -33.54 -18.75
N ARG A 125 9.65 -33.91 -17.54
CA ARG A 125 9.76 -33.06 -16.35
C ARG A 125 11.23 -32.81 -15.98
N SER A 126 12.01 -33.89 -15.86
CA SER A 126 13.44 -33.83 -15.53
C SER A 126 14.24 -33.04 -16.56
N LYS A 127 13.90 -33.14 -17.86
CA LYS A 127 14.49 -32.32 -18.93
C LYS A 127 14.17 -30.82 -18.76
N LYS A 128 12.92 -30.47 -18.46
CA LYS A 128 12.52 -29.07 -18.19
C LYS A 128 13.23 -28.50 -16.95
N GLU A 129 13.37 -29.30 -15.90
CA GLU A 129 14.10 -28.93 -14.68
C GLU A 129 15.60 -28.73 -14.94
N LEU A 130 16.22 -29.62 -15.71
CA LEU A 130 17.63 -29.50 -16.13
C LEU A 130 17.88 -28.22 -16.95
N GLU A 131 17.04 -27.92 -17.95
CA GLU A 131 17.19 -26.69 -18.73
C GLU A 131 16.91 -25.44 -17.89
N ALA A 132 15.93 -25.48 -16.97
CA ALA A 132 15.72 -24.38 -16.01
C ALA A 132 16.93 -24.18 -15.08
N LEU A 133 17.62 -25.26 -14.68
CA LEU A 133 18.80 -25.20 -13.83
C LEU A 133 20.04 -24.71 -14.60
N LYS A 134 20.26 -25.15 -15.84
CA LYS A 134 21.28 -24.59 -16.76
C LYS A 134 21.09 -23.09 -16.96
N ASN A 135 19.86 -22.65 -17.24
CA ASN A 135 19.53 -21.24 -17.42
C ASN A 135 19.75 -20.41 -16.14
N LYS A 136 19.54 -20.99 -14.95
CA LYS A 136 19.92 -20.36 -13.66
C LYS A 136 21.44 -20.29 -13.50
N HIS A 137 22.16 -21.36 -13.82
CA HIS A 137 23.62 -21.43 -13.73
C HIS A 137 24.29 -20.41 -14.67
N GLN A 138 23.87 -20.33 -15.93
CA GLN A 138 24.39 -19.34 -16.89
C GLN A 138 24.21 -17.92 -16.36
N LYS A 139 22.98 -17.55 -15.96
CA LYS A 139 22.68 -16.22 -15.38
C LYS A 139 23.46 -15.89 -14.10
N LEU A 140 23.96 -16.89 -13.37
CA LEU A 140 24.87 -16.69 -12.24
C LEU A 140 26.32 -16.53 -12.72
N SER A 141 26.77 -17.35 -13.69
CA SER A 141 28.07 -17.24 -14.34
C SER A 141 28.27 -15.86 -14.99
N ASP A 142 27.31 -15.40 -15.78
CA ASP A 142 27.32 -14.08 -16.45
C ASP A 142 27.47 -12.94 -15.43
N ARG A 143 26.81 -13.06 -14.26
CA ARG A 143 26.92 -12.10 -13.16
C ARG A 143 28.29 -12.17 -12.49
N VAL A 144 28.82 -13.36 -12.21
CA VAL A 144 30.17 -13.53 -11.64
C VAL A 144 31.24 -12.98 -12.59
N GLN A 145 31.11 -13.23 -13.90
CA GLN A 145 32.00 -12.68 -14.92
C GLN A 145 31.89 -11.14 -14.97
N LYS A 146 30.67 -10.58 -14.98
CA LYS A 146 30.47 -9.12 -14.93
C LYS A 146 31.08 -8.48 -13.67
N TYR A 147 31.00 -9.14 -12.52
CA TYR A 147 31.59 -8.63 -11.27
C TYR A 147 33.08 -8.94 -11.09
N SER A 148 33.69 -9.74 -11.98
CA SER A 148 35.11 -10.13 -11.88
C SER A 148 36.07 -8.93 -11.96
N VAL A 149 35.71 -7.86 -12.68
CA VAL A 149 36.50 -6.62 -12.76
C VAL A 149 36.60 -5.95 -11.38
N PHE A 150 35.48 -5.82 -10.67
CA PHE A 150 35.46 -5.27 -9.31
C PHE A 150 36.18 -6.17 -8.31
N ARG A 151 36.11 -7.50 -8.48
CA ARG A 151 36.91 -8.43 -7.67
C ARG A 151 38.40 -8.17 -7.86
N LYS A 152 38.91 -8.13 -9.11
CA LYS A 152 40.32 -7.84 -9.40
C LYS A 152 40.75 -6.50 -8.80
N TYR A 153 39.99 -5.44 -9.03
CA TYR A 153 40.24 -4.13 -8.43
C TYR A 153 40.36 -4.18 -6.90
N LEU A 154 39.45 -4.90 -6.21
CA LEU A 154 39.50 -5.06 -4.76
C LEU A 154 40.70 -5.91 -4.30
N GLU A 155 41.13 -6.90 -5.09
CA GLU A 155 42.35 -7.67 -4.84
C GLU A 155 43.61 -6.81 -5.03
N ASP A 156 43.63 -5.90 -6.01
CA ASP A 156 44.74 -4.96 -6.24
C ASP A 156 44.78 -3.86 -5.16
N VAL A 157 43.62 -3.38 -4.69
CA VAL A 157 43.52 -2.50 -3.51
C VAL A 157 44.04 -3.21 -2.25
N VAL A 158 43.72 -4.50 -2.06
CA VAL A 158 44.27 -5.32 -0.97
C VAL A 158 45.80 -5.41 -1.06
N LYS A 159 46.37 -5.78 -2.22
CA LYS A 159 47.84 -5.85 -2.43
C LYS A 159 48.55 -4.52 -2.17
N THR A 160 47.91 -3.39 -2.48
CA THR A 160 48.49 -2.04 -2.39
C THR A 160 48.31 -1.41 -1.01
N SER A 161 47.57 -2.05 -0.10
CA SER A 161 47.20 -1.49 1.21
C SER A 161 47.53 -2.43 2.37
N HIS A 162 47.32 -1.96 3.59
CA HIS A 162 47.59 -2.73 4.81
C HIS A 162 46.41 -3.65 5.21
N PHE A 163 45.47 -3.92 4.28
CA PHE A 163 44.29 -4.76 4.54
C PHE A 163 44.50 -6.17 4.00
N GLU A 164 44.63 -7.15 4.89
CA GLU A 164 44.78 -8.58 4.55
C GLU A 164 43.63 -9.16 3.70
N GLU A 165 42.43 -8.56 3.78
CA GLU A 165 41.21 -9.10 3.15
C GLU A 165 40.32 -8.01 2.55
N ILE A 166 39.68 -8.35 1.43
CA ILE A 166 38.64 -7.53 0.79
C ILE A 166 37.50 -7.20 1.77
N GLN A 167 37.13 -8.12 2.66
CA GLN A 167 36.08 -7.88 3.66
C GLN A 167 36.48 -6.80 4.68
N LYS A 168 37.77 -6.71 5.05
CA LYS A 168 38.28 -5.65 5.93
C LYS A 168 38.22 -4.28 5.24
N VAL A 169 38.54 -4.22 3.94
CA VAL A 169 38.35 -3.01 3.11
C VAL A 169 36.87 -2.59 3.06
N ILE A 170 35.96 -3.52 2.74
CA ILE A 170 34.52 -3.26 2.65
C ILE A 170 33.94 -2.82 4.00
N TRP A 171 34.37 -3.42 5.11
CA TRP A 171 33.94 -3.06 6.46
C TRP A 171 34.45 -1.67 6.87
N ARG A 172 35.72 -1.35 6.57
CA ARG A 172 36.29 -0.01 6.80
C ARG A 172 35.54 1.05 5.99
N TYR A 173 35.25 0.80 4.72
CA TYR A 173 34.44 1.68 3.87
C TYR A 173 33.03 1.89 4.44
N LYS A 174 32.30 0.81 4.80
CA LYS A 174 30.97 0.90 5.43
C LYS A 174 30.97 1.64 6.76
N THR A 175 32.07 1.63 7.50
CA THR A 175 32.21 2.37 8.76
C THR A 175 32.53 3.84 8.50
N LEU A 176 33.45 4.14 7.58
CA LEU A 176 33.72 5.51 7.14
C LEU A 176 32.49 6.20 6.53
N MET A 177 31.70 5.50 5.71
CA MET A 177 30.47 6.06 5.12
C MET A 177 29.39 6.37 6.16
N ARG A 178 29.29 5.57 7.23
CA ARG A 178 28.41 5.89 8.37
C ARG A 178 28.92 7.12 9.11
N MET A 179 30.18 7.09 9.58
CA MET A 179 30.81 8.21 10.28
C MET A 179 30.73 9.52 9.48
N ASN A 180 30.93 9.48 8.16
CA ASN A 180 30.81 10.67 7.30
C ASN A 180 29.37 11.20 7.25
N LYS A 181 28.35 10.32 7.13
CA LYS A 181 26.95 10.73 7.21
C LYS A 181 26.63 11.37 8.56
N ASP A 182 27.09 10.75 9.64
CA ASP A 182 26.83 11.19 11.01
C ASP A 182 27.52 12.54 11.30
N LEU A 183 28.76 12.73 10.84
CA LEU A 183 29.49 14.00 10.90
C LEU A 183 28.83 15.10 10.06
N LEU A 184 28.36 14.78 8.85
CA LEU A 184 27.62 15.72 7.99
C LEU A 184 26.23 16.06 8.55
N GLN A 185 25.64 15.23 9.42
CA GLN A 185 24.42 15.58 10.14
C GLN A 185 24.73 16.46 11.36
N ALA A 186 25.80 16.16 12.11
CA ALA A 186 26.25 16.95 13.25
C ALA A 186 26.81 18.33 12.86
N GLU A 187 27.43 18.47 11.68
CA GLU A 187 27.88 19.76 11.15
C GLU A 187 26.69 20.67 10.80
N ARG A 188 25.67 20.13 10.10
CA ARG A 188 24.44 20.87 9.77
C ARG A 188 23.68 21.32 11.01
N GLY A 189 23.43 20.43 11.98
CA GLY A 189 22.78 20.82 13.23
C GLY A 189 23.56 21.88 14.03
N ARG A 190 24.90 21.88 13.97
CA ARG A 190 25.74 22.93 14.59
C ARG A 190 25.68 24.25 13.81
N ARG A 191 25.60 24.19 12.49
CA ARG A 191 25.43 25.34 11.59
C ARG A 191 24.07 26.00 11.82
N GLU A 192 22.99 25.23 11.78
CA GLU A 192 21.62 25.66 12.06
C GLU A 192 21.52 26.32 13.44
N ALA A 193 22.08 25.71 14.49
CA ALA A 193 22.12 26.30 15.83
C ALA A 193 22.98 27.58 15.90
N SER A 194 24.07 27.68 15.13
CA SER A 194 24.89 28.90 15.05
C SER A 194 24.21 30.02 14.24
N GLU A 195 23.35 29.69 13.29
CA GLU A 195 22.59 30.65 12.50
C GLU A 195 21.42 31.19 13.33
N GLN A 196 20.67 30.33 14.03
CA GLN A 196 19.67 30.71 15.04
C GLN A 196 20.27 31.59 16.15
N ALA A 197 21.44 31.25 16.68
CA ALA A 197 22.10 32.07 17.71
C ALA A 197 22.51 33.46 17.19
N LYS A 198 22.87 33.60 15.91
CA LYS A 198 23.13 34.91 15.29
C LYS A 198 21.86 35.71 15.06
N GLU A 199 20.78 35.05 14.65
CA GLU A 199 19.47 35.68 14.42
C GLU A 199 18.91 36.25 15.74
N ILE A 200 18.94 35.48 16.82
CA ILE A 200 18.54 35.92 18.17
C ILE A 200 19.41 37.09 18.65
N LEU A 201 20.73 37.03 18.42
CA LEU A 201 21.63 38.14 18.77
C LEU A 201 21.35 39.41 17.95
N ALA A 202 21.06 39.27 16.65
CA ALA A 202 20.74 40.40 15.77
C ALA A 202 19.44 41.09 16.19
N GLN A 203 18.38 40.30 16.47
CA GLN A 203 17.11 40.79 17.01
C GLN A 203 17.32 41.55 18.33
N TYR A 204 18.08 40.98 19.27
CA TYR A 204 18.39 41.64 20.53
C TYR A 204 19.20 42.94 20.35
N THR A 205 20.15 42.99 19.40
CA THR A 205 20.86 44.25 19.11
C THR A 205 19.95 45.31 18.49
N GLU A 206 19.03 44.93 17.60
CA GLU A 206 18.05 45.85 17.00
C GLU A 206 17.08 46.41 18.06
N GLU A 207 16.55 45.56 18.94
CA GLU A 207 15.75 45.96 20.11
C GLU A 207 16.48 46.97 21.02
N LYS A 208 17.79 46.78 21.25
CA LYS A 208 18.58 47.68 22.09
C LYS A 208 19.02 48.95 21.39
N GLU A 209 19.24 48.93 20.09
CA GLU A 209 19.44 50.15 19.29
C GLU A 209 18.14 50.98 19.25
N GLU A 210 16.96 50.36 19.14
CA GLU A 210 15.68 51.04 19.30
C GLU A 210 15.50 51.68 20.69
N GLU A 211 15.81 50.95 21.78
CA GLU A 211 15.75 51.49 23.15
C GLU A 211 16.69 52.70 23.31
N ILE A 212 17.92 52.60 22.81
CA ILE A 212 18.91 53.68 22.84
C ILE A 212 18.42 54.90 22.04
N LEU A 213 17.78 54.70 20.88
CA LEU A 213 17.19 55.79 20.09
C LEU A 213 16.02 56.47 20.81
N LYS A 214 15.16 55.70 21.50
CA LYS A 214 14.05 56.23 22.33
C LYS A 214 14.60 57.10 23.46
N TYR A 215 15.54 56.60 24.27
CA TYR A 215 16.14 57.37 25.36
C TYR A 215 16.95 58.59 24.89
N ASN A 216 17.63 58.50 23.74
CA ASN A 216 18.31 59.67 23.15
C ASN A 216 17.32 60.76 22.71
N ASN A 217 16.14 60.39 22.20
CA ASN A 217 15.09 61.34 21.87
C ASN A 217 14.52 62.03 23.12
N GLU A 218 14.21 61.25 24.16
CA GLU A 218 13.77 61.79 25.47
C GLU A 218 14.80 62.73 26.08
N LEU A 219 16.09 62.37 26.05
CA LEU A 219 17.19 63.20 26.53
C LEU A 219 17.32 64.51 25.73
N ALA A 220 17.10 64.48 24.41
CA ALA A 220 17.10 65.68 23.58
C ALA A 220 15.90 66.60 23.90
N GLN A 221 14.71 66.04 24.10
CA GLN A 221 13.51 66.80 24.51
C GLN A 221 13.65 67.40 25.92
N LEU A 222 14.36 66.73 26.83
CA LEU A 222 14.59 67.21 28.19
C LEU A 222 15.65 68.32 28.21
N LYS A 223 16.72 68.19 27.40
CA LYS A 223 17.70 69.26 27.20
C LYS A 223 17.08 70.51 26.61
N LEU A 224 16.28 70.38 25.54
CA LEU A 224 15.58 71.51 24.92
C LEU A 224 14.75 72.29 25.96
N ARG A 225 13.94 71.59 26.77
CA ARG A 225 13.13 72.21 27.84
C ARG A 225 13.97 72.81 28.97
N PHE A 226 15.15 72.26 29.26
CA PHE A 226 16.09 72.85 30.20
C PHE A 226 16.70 74.15 29.65
N ASP A 227 17.15 74.14 28.39
CA ASP A 227 17.76 75.30 27.72
C ASP A 227 16.74 76.44 27.53
N GLU A 228 15.47 76.11 27.23
CA GLU A 228 14.33 77.05 27.20
C GLU A 228 14.15 77.74 28.57
N VAL A 229 14.01 76.97 29.65
CA VAL A 229 13.82 77.51 31.01
C VAL A 229 15.07 78.27 31.49
N HIS A 230 16.27 77.82 31.15
CA HIS A 230 17.51 78.51 31.49
C HIS A 230 17.63 79.86 30.76
N SER A 231 17.24 79.91 29.49
CA SER A 231 17.15 81.16 28.71
C SER A 231 16.19 82.15 29.37
N ASP A 232 14.98 81.71 29.72
CA ASP A 232 14.00 82.54 30.42
C ASP A 232 14.54 83.08 31.74
N VAL A 233 15.16 82.24 32.58
CA VAL A 233 15.81 82.65 33.84
C VAL A 233 16.86 83.74 33.59
N LEU A 234 17.75 83.58 32.59
CA LEU A 234 18.76 84.60 32.25
C LEU A 234 18.13 85.92 31.81
N THR A 235 16.98 85.91 31.10
CA THR A 235 16.28 87.15 30.77
C THR A 235 15.70 87.83 32.02
N TRP A 236 15.20 87.07 32.99
CA TRP A 236 14.66 87.60 34.24
C TRP A 236 15.75 88.11 35.18
N GLU A 237 16.89 87.42 35.28
CA GLU A 237 18.07 87.90 36.01
C GLU A 237 18.60 89.22 35.42
N SER A 238 18.68 89.32 34.09
CA SER A 238 19.08 90.55 33.40
C SER A 238 18.11 91.72 33.64
N ARG A 239 16.80 91.45 33.58
CA ARG A 239 15.75 92.44 33.93
C ARG A 239 15.86 92.86 35.39
N TRP A 240 16.06 91.92 36.31
CA TRP A 240 16.21 92.20 37.74
C TRP A 240 17.46 93.04 38.03
N ALA A 241 18.61 92.68 37.46
CA ALA A 241 19.85 93.45 37.57
C ALA A 241 19.70 94.88 37.00
N HIS A 242 18.92 95.07 35.94
CA HIS A 242 18.60 96.39 35.41
C HIS A 242 17.71 97.22 36.37
N ILE A 243 16.66 96.61 36.94
CA ILE A 243 15.80 97.24 37.96
C ILE A 243 16.63 97.61 39.20
N GLN A 244 17.48 96.70 39.68
CA GLN A 244 18.38 96.93 40.81
C GLN A 244 19.38 98.06 40.51
N LYS A 245 19.94 98.12 39.29
CA LYS A 245 20.81 99.23 38.86
C LYS A 245 20.05 100.57 38.91
N ILE A 246 18.83 100.64 38.38
CA ILE A 246 18.00 101.85 38.47
C ILE A 246 17.72 102.22 39.93
N ALA A 247 17.38 101.25 40.78
CA ALA A 247 17.13 101.49 42.20
C ALA A 247 18.37 102.05 42.93
N THR A 248 19.56 101.49 42.68
CA THR A 248 20.82 102.02 43.24
C THR A 248 21.13 103.42 42.71
N GLN A 249 20.90 103.69 41.41
CA GLN A 249 21.08 105.03 40.84
C GLN A 249 20.11 106.04 41.47
N ARG A 250 18.81 105.73 41.60
CA ARG A 250 17.83 106.60 42.25
C ARG A 250 18.14 106.82 43.73
N THR A 251 18.67 105.82 44.42
CA THR A 251 19.12 105.94 45.82
C THR A 251 20.33 106.86 45.93
N LEU A 252 21.27 106.78 44.98
CA LEU A 252 22.43 107.68 44.90
C LEU A 252 22.04 109.11 44.54
N GLU A 253 21.17 109.31 43.55
CA GLU A 253 20.62 110.62 43.15
C GLU A 253 19.86 111.27 44.31
N LEU A 254 19.06 110.51 45.04
CA LEU A 254 18.42 110.99 46.27
C LEU A 254 19.48 111.39 47.29
N GLY A 255 20.51 110.56 47.50
CA GLY A 255 21.63 110.85 48.39
C GLY A 255 22.38 112.15 48.05
N THR A 256 22.68 112.41 46.78
CA THR A 256 23.31 113.68 46.35
C THR A 256 22.37 114.87 46.45
N ILE A 257 21.07 114.72 46.20
CA ILE A 257 20.08 115.78 46.44
C ILE A 257 20.01 116.13 47.93
N ARG A 258 19.90 115.13 48.82
CA ARG A 258 19.93 115.34 50.28
C ARG A 258 21.22 116.06 50.71
N MET A 259 22.37 115.61 50.21
CA MET A 259 23.68 116.22 50.50
C MET A 259 23.79 117.66 49.97
N ALA A 260 23.22 117.96 48.81
CA ALA A 260 23.19 119.33 48.27
C ALA A 260 22.31 120.26 49.12
N ILE A 261 21.15 119.78 49.58
CA ILE A 261 20.25 120.51 50.49
C ILE A 261 20.96 120.79 51.83
N LEU A 262 21.56 119.77 52.44
CA LEU A 262 22.37 119.87 53.66
C LEU A 262 23.48 120.92 53.52
N ASN A 263 24.22 120.90 52.42
CA ASN A 263 25.31 121.84 52.16
C ASN A 263 24.81 123.28 51.96
N LEU A 264 23.70 123.48 51.23
CA LEU A 264 23.07 124.79 51.05
C LEU A 264 22.57 125.36 52.39
N PHE A 265 21.87 124.55 53.18
CA PHE A 265 21.40 124.92 54.51
C PHE A 265 22.57 125.30 55.44
N HIS A 266 23.65 124.50 55.44
CA HIS A 266 24.86 124.78 56.23
C HIS A 266 25.54 126.09 55.79
N CYS A 267 25.64 126.35 54.48
CA CYS A 267 26.19 127.59 53.94
C CYS A 267 25.39 128.82 54.40
N ILE A 268 24.05 128.77 54.36
CA ILE A 268 23.20 129.88 54.82
C ILE A 268 23.30 130.08 56.34
N CYS A 269 23.28 129.00 57.13
CA CYS A 269 23.50 129.07 58.58
C CYS A 269 24.85 129.74 58.94
N LYS A 270 25.91 129.37 58.22
CA LYS A 270 27.26 129.95 58.36
C LYS A 270 27.32 131.42 57.94
N GLN A 271 26.68 131.78 56.83
CA GLN A 271 26.64 133.16 56.31
C GLN A 271 25.83 134.09 57.22
N MET A 272 24.70 133.64 57.75
CA MET A 272 23.85 134.41 58.68
C MET A 272 24.33 134.37 60.14
N LYS A 273 25.41 133.66 60.46
CA LYS A 273 25.89 133.39 61.84
C LYS A 273 24.78 132.86 62.77
N ARG A 274 23.87 132.05 62.23
CA ARG A 274 22.72 131.48 62.96
C ARG A 274 22.85 129.96 63.01
N SER A 275 23.02 129.41 64.21
CA SER A 275 23.02 127.96 64.46
C SER A 275 21.59 127.42 64.59
N LEU A 276 20.91 127.18 63.46
CA LEU A 276 19.64 126.45 63.45
C LEU A 276 19.91 124.93 63.47
N SER A 277 19.39 124.25 64.49
CA SER A 277 19.52 122.80 64.67
C SER A 277 18.38 122.05 63.98
N VAL A 278 18.48 121.86 62.66
CA VAL A 278 17.55 121.00 61.89
C VAL A 278 18.16 119.59 61.74
N PRO A 279 17.39 118.50 61.95
CA PRO A 279 17.89 117.13 61.76
C PRO A 279 18.37 116.84 60.34
N ALA A 280 19.41 116.01 60.20
CA ALA A 280 20.08 115.78 58.92
C ALA A 280 19.20 115.12 57.86
N ASP A 281 18.25 114.26 58.25
CA ASP A 281 17.37 113.53 57.33
C ASP A 281 16.13 114.33 56.87
N ASP A 282 15.77 115.44 57.51
CA ASP A 282 14.60 116.25 57.12
C ASP A 282 14.95 117.33 56.10
N ASN A 283 14.96 116.89 54.84
CA ASN A 283 15.25 117.71 53.67
C ASN A 283 14.19 118.80 53.42
N HIS A 284 12.95 118.63 53.89
CA HIS A 284 11.88 119.61 53.70
C HIS A 284 12.03 120.78 54.67
N MET A 285 12.32 120.52 55.95
CA MET A 285 12.64 121.59 56.90
C MET A 285 13.92 122.34 56.54
N GLN A 286 14.92 121.66 55.96
CA GLN A 286 16.15 122.31 55.49
C GLN A 286 15.87 123.25 54.29
N LEU A 287 15.11 122.80 53.27
CA LEU A 287 14.76 123.63 52.11
C LEU A 287 13.87 124.83 52.47
N ASN A 288 12.90 124.67 53.38
CA ASN A 288 12.03 125.77 53.81
C ASN A 288 12.78 126.90 54.53
N MET A 289 14.03 126.67 54.96
CA MET A 289 14.93 127.69 55.54
C MET A 289 15.86 128.34 54.51
N VAL A 290 15.78 127.94 53.23
CA VAL A 290 16.62 128.42 52.12
C VAL A 290 15.89 129.46 51.25
N GLU A 291 14.54 129.46 51.21
CA GLU A 291 13.78 130.44 50.41
C GLU A 291 13.81 131.87 51.01
N PRO A 292 14.32 132.90 50.29
CA PRO A 292 14.42 134.27 50.82
C PRO A 292 13.31 135.19 50.28
N THR A 293 12.67 135.94 51.17
CA THR A 293 11.68 136.96 50.81
C THR A 293 12.34 138.29 50.45
N GLN A 294 12.38 138.63 49.14
CA GLN A 294 12.57 140.00 48.56
C GLN A 294 13.95 140.70 48.79
N THR A 295 14.51 141.57 47.93
CA THR A 295 14.39 141.89 46.48
C THR A 295 15.65 142.71 46.04
N LEU A 296 15.78 143.04 44.74
CA LEU A 296 16.76 143.94 44.07
C LEU A 296 18.14 143.32 43.73
N SER A 297 18.87 143.67 42.64
CA SER A 297 18.58 143.98 41.20
C SER A 297 19.96 144.28 40.50
N PRO A 298 20.07 144.64 39.19
CA PRO A 298 19.92 143.71 38.06
C PRO A 298 21.04 143.76 36.98
N CYS A 299 21.31 142.61 36.33
CA CYS A 299 21.77 142.47 34.92
C CYS A 299 23.19 143.00 34.52
N PRO A 300 23.74 142.67 33.31
CA PRO A 300 23.12 141.96 32.17
C PRO A 300 23.83 140.70 31.63
N GLU A 301 22.96 139.77 31.22
CA GLU A 301 22.97 138.95 30.00
C GLU A 301 24.25 138.76 29.13
N ARG A 302 24.48 137.50 28.76
CA ARG A 302 24.66 137.13 27.34
C ARG A 302 23.96 135.80 27.04
N GLY A 303 22.74 135.86 26.52
CA GLY A 303 21.93 134.66 26.26
C GLY A 303 22.08 134.11 24.83
N ALA A 304 22.09 132.77 24.73
CA ALA A 304 21.68 131.98 23.57
C ALA A 304 21.40 130.55 24.08
N ALA A 305 20.16 130.24 24.47
CA ALA A 305 19.14 129.69 23.58
C ALA A 305 19.37 128.20 23.25
N ILE A 306 18.69 127.33 24.00
CA ILE A 306 18.58 125.89 23.69
C ILE A 306 17.64 125.74 22.50
N THR A 307 18.15 125.25 21.37
CA THR A 307 17.32 124.78 20.25
C THR A 307 17.14 123.27 20.33
N LEU A 308 15.90 122.83 20.51
CA LEU A 308 15.51 121.44 20.28
C LEU A 308 15.54 121.16 18.77
N SER A 309 16.40 120.25 18.33
CA SER A 309 16.34 119.67 16.99
C SER A 309 16.70 118.18 17.03
N CYS A 310 15.84 117.37 16.44
CA CYS A 310 16.02 115.92 16.30
C CYS A 310 16.17 115.58 14.82
N PRO A 311 17.37 115.17 14.36
CA PRO A 311 17.55 114.54 13.06
C PRO A 311 17.43 113.01 13.18
N ARG A 312 16.74 112.41 12.21
CA ARG A 312 16.58 110.95 12.07
C ARG A 312 17.78 110.34 11.33
N GLU A 313 17.91 109.01 11.42
CA GLU A 313 18.58 108.13 10.45
C GLU A 313 20.10 108.30 10.24
N GLY A 314 20.89 107.69 11.14
CA GLY A 314 22.22 107.14 10.82
C GLY A 314 22.10 105.65 10.43
N ARG A 315 22.73 105.22 9.33
CA ARG A 315 22.64 103.84 8.83
C ARG A 315 23.48 102.85 9.66
N ALA A 316 23.06 101.58 9.63
CA ALA A 316 23.71 100.49 10.34
C ALA A 316 25.12 100.13 9.81
N GLN A 317 26.00 99.87 10.76
CA GLN A 317 27.16 98.98 10.67
C GLN A 317 27.10 98.10 11.94
N GLY A 318 27.40 96.80 11.94
CA GLY A 318 27.65 95.88 10.84
C GLY A 318 27.98 94.51 11.44
N ILE A 319 27.18 93.47 11.17
CA ILE A 319 27.39 92.13 11.73
C ILE A 319 28.23 91.31 10.74
N PRO A 320 29.40 90.78 11.13
CA PRO A 320 30.17 89.84 10.32
C PRO A 320 29.69 88.40 10.53
N GLY A 321 29.85 87.55 9.50
CA GLY A 321 29.98 86.10 9.72
C GLY A 321 28.75 85.20 9.54
N ALA A 322 27.95 85.39 8.48
CA ALA A 322 27.11 84.30 7.95
C ALA A 322 27.92 83.51 6.90
N GLN A 323 28.61 82.44 7.31
CA GLN A 323 29.26 81.51 6.39
C GLN A 323 28.28 80.46 5.85
N GLN A 324 28.59 79.90 4.68
CA GLN A 324 27.71 79.05 3.90
C GLN A 324 27.62 77.63 4.47
N VAL A 325 26.40 77.07 4.46
CA VAL A 325 26.14 75.62 4.56
C VAL A 325 25.34 75.23 3.30
N PRO A 326 25.70 74.15 2.59
CA PRO A 326 25.15 73.86 1.26
C PRO A 326 23.69 73.36 1.29
N PRO A 327 22.96 73.48 0.17
CA PRO A 327 21.55 73.07 0.10
C PRO A 327 21.39 71.55 0.02
N PHE A 328 20.39 71.03 0.75
CA PHE A 328 19.86 69.68 0.51
C PHE A 328 18.79 69.72 -0.59
N SER A 329 18.91 68.83 -1.57
CA SER A 329 17.93 68.65 -2.65
C SER A 329 16.72 67.81 -2.20
N PRO A 330 15.54 67.97 -2.84
CA PRO A 330 14.29 67.38 -2.37
C PRO A 330 14.02 65.94 -2.84
N LEU A 331 12.90 65.40 -2.31
CA LEU A 331 12.35 64.05 -2.44
C LEU A 331 12.51 63.37 -3.82
N GLY A 332 12.94 62.10 -3.80
CA GLY A 332 12.59 61.10 -4.80
C GLY A 332 11.26 60.42 -4.48
N GLN A 333 10.49 60.04 -5.50
CA GLN A 333 9.17 59.40 -5.35
C GLN A 333 9.29 57.87 -5.20
N GLY A 334 8.44 57.26 -4.36
CA GLY A 334 8.44 55.81 -4.07
C GLY A 334 7.03 55.22 -3.98
N THR A 335 6.47 54.88 -5.13
CA THR A 335 5.15 54.24 -5.39
C THR A 335 4.48 53.46 -4.23
N SER A 336 3.32 53.94 -3.78
CA SER A 336 2.37 53.15 -2.96
C SER A 336 1.55 52.18 -3.82
N GLY A 337 1.98 50.93 -3.94
CA GLY A 337 1.23 49.86 -4.59
C GLY A 337 0.41 49.00 -3.62
N ARG A 338 -0.91 49.25 -3.52
CA ARG A 338 -1.84 48.32 -2.84
C ARG A 338 -2.36 47.26 -3.83
N PRO A 339 -2.26 45.96 -3.51
CA PRO A 339 -3.23 44.97 -3.94
C PRO A 339 -4.37 44.88 -2.90
N VAL A 340 -5.61 44.88 -3.35
CA VAL A 340 -6.79 44.50 -2.56
C VAL A 340 -7.23 43.12 -3.00
N MET A 341 -7.19 42.11 -2.13
CA MET A 341 -7.88 40.83 -2.34
C MET A 341 -8.43 40.25 -1.04
N SER A 342 -9.76 40.07 -1.03
CA SER A 342 -10.54 38.97 -0.46
C SER A 342 -10.16 38.38 0.90
N THR A 343 -10.94 38.74 1.92
CA THR A 343 -11.30 37.83 3.02
C THR A 343 -12.32 36.79 2.55
N GLU A 344 -11.99 35.50 2.54
CA GLU A 344 -13.01 34.43 2.55
C GLU A 344 -12.45 33.06 2.99
N ALA A 345 -13.36 32.09 3.19
CA ALA A 345 -13.11 30.67 3.44
C ALA A 345 -12.30 30.27 4.69
N GLN A 346 -12.97 30.26 5.85
CA GLN A 346 -12.65 29.28 6.89
C GLN A 346 -12.84 27.86 6.33
N LYS A 347 -11.86 26.96 6.50
CA LYS A 347 -12.05 25.52 6.25
C LYS A 347 -11.35 24.69 7.31
N SER A 348 -12.12 24.25 8.30
CA SER A 348 -11.66 23.34 9.36
C SER A 348 -11.41 21.93 8.81
N VAL A 349 -10.15 21.50 8.84
CA VAL A 349 -9.76 20.09 8.71
C VAL A 349 -8.80 19.79 9.85
N GLY A 350 -9.26 19.02 10.84
CA GLY A 350 -8.48 18.71 12.04
C GLY A 350 -7.51 17.54 11.85
N PRO A 351 -6.41 17.48 12.63
CA PRO A 351 -5.52 16.34 12.65
C PRO A 351 -6.08 15.20 13.53
N VAL A 352 -6.12 13.98 12.97
CA VAL A 352 -6.34 12.76 13.76
C VAL A 352 -5.06 12.44 14.53
N GLY A 353 -5.12 12.57 15.87
CA GLY A 353 -4.03 12.17 16.76
C GLY A 353 -4.08 10.68 17.10
N HIS A 354 -3.47 9.83 16.28
CA HIS A 354 -3.15 8.46 16.70
C HIS A 354 -2.21 8.50 17.91
N LYS A 355 -2.50 7.70 18.94
CA LYS A 355 -1.47 7.22 19.87
C LYS A 355 -1.04 5.82 19.49
N GLU A 356 0.26 5.60 19.56
CA GLU A 356 0.92 4.37 19.16
C GLU A 356 0.72 3.25 20.19
N GLY A 357 0.76 2.00 19.74
CA GLY A 357 0.71 0.82 20.62
C GLY A 357 2.04 0.09 20.62
N GLU A 358 2.59 -0.18 21.80
CA GLU A 358 3.69 -1.13 21.97
C GLU A 358 3.20 -2.58 21.94
N PRO A 359 3.90 -3.48 21.23
CA PRO A 359 3.76 -4.93 21.42
C PRO A 359 5.08 -5.55 21.94
N GLY A 360 5.36 -5.39 23.23
CA GLY A 360 6.48 -6.07 23.90
C GLY A 360 6.35 -7.60 23.82
N ARG A 361 7.41 -8.31 23.41
CA ARG A 361 7.47 -9.78 23.31
C ARG A 361 8.87 -10.33 23.66
N PRO A 362 8.99 -11.59 24.09
CA PRO A 362 9.15 -11.82 25.54
C PRO A 362 10.51 -12.38 25.95
N GLY A 363 10.78 -12.31 27.25
CA GLY A 363 11.96 -12.92 27.88
C GLY A 363 12.00 -14.45 27.74
N ARG A 364 13.21 -15.01 27.84
CA ARG A 364 13.46 -16.46 27.79
C ARG A 364 13.82 -16.99 29.17
N GLY A 365 13.29 -18.17 29.50
CA GLY A 365 13.95 -19.12 30.39
C GLY A 365 13.29 -19.38 31.75
N CYS A 366 12.76 -20.59 31.90
CA CYS A 366 13.23 -21.52 32.95
C CYS A 366 12.91 -22.97 32.56
N ARG A 367 13.32 -23.94 33.38
CA ARG A 367 13.39 -25.37 33.05
C ARG A 367 12.31 -26.21 33.75
N SER A 368 11.98 -27.35 33.13
CA SER A 368 11.64 -28.65 33.75
C SER A 368 10.41 -28.76 34.69
N THR A 369 9.47 -29.69 34.40
CA THR A 369 9.40 -30.98 35.13
C THR A 369 8.39 -31.99 34.54
N MET A 370 8.83 -33.24 34.42
CA MET A 370 8.15 -34.55 34.63
C MET A 370 6.82 -34.97 33.95
N ALA A 371 6.83 -36.28 33.61
CA ALA A 371 5.72 -37.25 33.52
C ALA A 371 4.75 -37.14 32.30
N LYS A 372 4.12 -38.23 31.83
CA LYS A 372 4.00 -39.63 32.33
C LYS A 372 4.36 -40.69 31.26
N VAL A 373 4.57 -41.91 31.77
CA VAL A 373 4.33 -43.25 31.19
C VAL A 373 3.89 -43.29 29.73
#